data_AF-A0A840VHF7-F1
#
_entry.id   AF-A0A840VHF7-F1
#
_cell.length_a   1.000
_cell.length_b   1.000
_cell.length_c   1.000
_cell.angle_alpha   90.00
_cell.angle_beta   90.00
_cell.angle_gamma   90.00
#
_symmetry.space_group_name_H-M   'P 1'
#
loop_
_entity.id
_entity.type
_entity.pdbx_description
1 polymer ?
#
loop_
_entity_poly.entity_id
_entity_poly.type
_entity_poly.pdbx_seq_one_letter_code
_entity_poly.pdbx_strand_id
1 'polypeptide(L)'
;MSRMPSRWCWRKDLSKFRGLSDRDRAGFLVALEWFENFRLRHQMPAGRAAARAFWRLEVLREEVTRENWQLEQWESAIQWYL
;
A
#
# COMPACT_ATOMS: atom_id res chain seq x y z
N MET A 1 -15.48 -16.51 -16.08
CA MET A 1 -15.75 -15.35 -15.20
C MET A 1 -14.45 -14.97 -14.51
N SER A 2 -13.79 -13.90 -14.94
CA SER A 2 -12.61 -13.39 -14.20
C SER A 2 -13.09 -12.91 -12.83
N ARG A 3 -12.69 -13.62 -11.78
CA ARG A 3 -13.00 -13.26 -10.40
C ARG A 3 -12.27 -11.94 -10.13
N MET A 4 -12.99 -10.81 -10.17
CA MET A 4 -12.40 -9.52 -9.83
C MET A 4 -11.77 -9.66 -8.44
N PRO A 5 -10.50 -9.24 -8.25
CA PRO A 5 -9.87 -9.38 -6.96
C PRO A 5 -10.68 -8.60 -5.92
N SER A 6 -10.91 -9.20 -4.76
CA SER A 6 -11.63 -8.53 -3.66
C SER A 6 -10.91 -7.23 -3.30
N ARG A 7 -11.66 -6.12 -3.19
CA ARG A 7 -11.15 -4.84 -2.72
C ARG A 7 -11.28 -4.77 -1.21
N TRP A 8 -10.15 -4.64 -0.52
CA TRP A 8 -10.10 -4.51 0.93
C TRP A 8 -10.28 -3.05 1.35
N CYS A 9 -10.95 -2.82 2.49
CA CYS A 9 -11.16 -1.49 3.05
C CYS A 9 -10.23 -1.27 4.25
N TRP A 10 -9.01 -0.80 3.96
CA TRP A 10 -7.94 -0.65 4.95
C TRP A 10 -8.30 0.28 6.10
N ARG A 11 -9.21 1.24 5.88
CA ARG A 11 -9.67 2.16 6.93
C ARG A 11 -10.22 1.42 8.17
N LYS A 12 -10.98 0.34 7.97
CA LYS A 12 -11.56 -0.44 9.08
C LYS A 12 -10.54 -1.33 9.78
N ASP A 13 -9.61 -1.89 9.03
CA ASP A 13 -8.58 -2.77 9.59
C ASP A 13 -7.56 -1.97 10.38
N LEU A 14 -7.10 -0.85 9.80
CA LEU A 14 -6.24 0.08 10.48
C LEU A 14 -6.92 0.58 11.75
N SER A 15 -8.18 1.07 11.71
CA SER A 15 -8.89 1.62 12.90
C SER A 15 -8.92 0.69 14.12
N LYS A 16 -8.84 -0.63 13.92
CA LYS A 16 -8.79 -1.62 15.00
C LYS A 16 -7.39 -1.94 15.48
N PHE A 17 -6.36 -1.68 14.68
CA PHE A 17 -4.97 -1.92 15.03
C PHE A 17 -4.45 -0.87 16.03
N ARG A 18 -3.93 -1.33 17.16
CA ARG A 18 -3.44 -0.46 18.26
C ARG A 18 -1.94 -0.16 18.21
N GLY A 19 -1.18 -0.83 17.33
CA GLY A 19 0.27 -0.68 17.23
C GLY A 19 0.74 0.50 16.37
N LEU A 20 -0.16 1.37 15.92
CA LEU A 20 0.18 2.54 15.10
C LEU A 20 -0.28 3.82 15.79
N SER A 21 0.58 4.84 15.73
CA SER A 21 0.19 6.21 16.03
C SER A 21 -0.84 6.72 15.01
N ASP A 22 -1.55 7.81 15.31
CA ASP A 22 -2.50 8.39 14.35
C ASP A 22 -1.81 8.90 13.07
N ARG A 23 -0.57 9.38 13.19
CA ARG A 23 0.24 9.79 12.05
C ARG A 23 0.58 8.60 11.15
N ASP A 24 0.98 7.48 11.75
CA ASP A 24 1.32 6.27 10.98
C ASP A 24 0.10 5.63 10.35
N ARG A 25 -1.03 5.64 11.07
CA ARG A 25 -2.32 5.18 10.56
C ARG A 25 -2.74 5.96 9.30
N ALA A 26 -2.57 7.27 9.30
CA ALA A 26 -2.88 8.10 8.13
C ALA A 26 -1.95 7.78 6.95
N GLY A 27 -0.65 7.66 7.20
CA GLY A 27 0.34 7.30 6.19
C GLY A 27 0.12 5.90 5.59
N PHE A 28 -0.18 4.93 6.45
CA PHE A 28 -0.49 3.56 6.06
C PHE A 28 -1.73 3.52 5.18
N LEU A 29 -2.79 4.26 5.54
CA LEU A 29 -4.00 4.30 4.74
C LEU A 29 -3.73 4.79 3.32
N VAL A 30 -2.91 5.83 3.15
CA VAL A 30 -2.53 6.35 1.82
C VAL A 30 -1.78 5.28 1.01
N ALA A 31 -0.73 4.69 1.60
CA ALA A 31 0.09 3.69 0.91
C ALA A 31 -0.71 2.44 0.52
N LEU A 32 -1.56 1.94 1.43
CA LEU A 32 -2.33 0.71 1.23
C LEU A 32 -3.48 0.90 0.24
N GLU A 33 -4.20 2.02 0.25
CA GLU A 33 -5.22 2.32 -0.77
C GLU A 33 -4.57 2.53 -2.14
N TRP A 34 -3.40 3.17 -2.20
CA TRP A 34 -2.65 3.32 -3.45
C TRP A 34 -2.20 1.98 -4.02
N PHE A 35 -1.61 1.12 -3.18
CA PHE A 35 -1.21 -0.24 -3.55
C PHE A 35 -2.40 -1.09 -3.99
N GLU A 36 -3.51 -1.03 -3.27
CA GLU A 36 -4.75 -1.74 -3.60
C GLU A 36 -5.27 -1.34 -4.98
N ASN A 37 -5.35 -0.04 -5.24
CA ASN A 37 -5.77 0.48 -6.54
C ASN A 37 -4.80 0.07 -7.66
N PHE A 38 -3.49 0.10 -7.41
CA PHE A 38 -2.49 -0.36 -8.36
C PHE A 38 -2.68 -1.84 -8.70
N ARG A 39 -2.72 -2.74 -7.71
CA ARG A 39 -2.83 -4.18 -7.99
C ARG A 39 -4.14 -4.52 -8.69
N LEU A 40 -5.24 -3.83 -8.36
CA LEU A 40 -6.53 -4.05 -9.02
C LEU A 40 -6.48 -3.59 -10.49
N ARG A 41 -5.92 -2.42 -10.77
CA ARG A 41 -5.75 -1.88 -12.13
C ARG A 41 -4.89 -2.78 -13.01
N HIS A 42 -3.85 -3.37 -12.44
CA HIS A 42 -2.92 -4.27 -13.12
C HIS A 42 -3.31 -5.76 -13.01
N GLN A 43 -4.50 -6.07 -12.45
CA GLN A 43 -4.99 -7.45 -12.26
C GLN A 43 -4.01 -8.37 -11.53
N MET A 44 -3.22 -7.81 -10.62
CA MET A 44 -2.22 -8.54 -9.86
C MET A 44 -2.81 -9.13 -8.58
N PRO A 45 -2.49 -10.39 -8.24
CA PRO A 45 -2.79 -10.94 -6.93
C PRO A 45 -2.13 -10.13 -5.82
N ALA A 46 -2.79 -10.10 -4.67
CA ALA A 46 -2.21 -9.68 -3.41
C ALA A 46 -0.90 -10.45 -3.13
N GLY A 47 0.22 -9.74 -2.92
CA GLY A 47 1.46 -10.38 -2.47
C GLY A 47 2.74 -9.66 -2.90
N ARG A 48 3.89 -10.29 -2.60
CA ARG A 48 5.23 -9.73 -2.79
C ARG A 48 5.53 -9.31 -4.23
N ALA A 49 5.00 -10.04 -5.22
CA ALA A 49 5.17 -9.70 -6.63
C ALA A 49 4.51 -8.37 -6.99
N ALA A 50 3.26 -8.16 -6.55
CA ALA A 50 2.55 -6.89 -6.75
C ALA A 50 3.22 -5.77 -5.96
N ALA A 51 3.65 -6.02 -4.71
CA ALA A 51 4.32 -5.02 -3.88
C ALA A 51 5.63 -4.53 -4.53
N ARG A 52 6.46 -5.43 -5.09
CA ARG A 52 7.67 -5.06 -5.82
C ARG A 52 7.39 -4.23 -7.07
N ALA A 53 6.36 -4.62 -7.85
CA ALA A 53 5.96 -3.88 -9.04
C ALA A 53 5.45 -2.48 -8.67
N PHE A 54 4.61 -2.38 -7.64
CA PHE A 54 4.11 -1.12 -7.09
C PHE A 54 5.26 -0.21 -6.65
N TRP A 55 6.20 -0.75 -5.88
CA TRP A 55 7.32 0.04 -5.37
C TRP A 55 8.14 0.67 -6.49
N ARG A 56 8.42 -0.10 -7.54
CA ARG A 56 9.21 0.37 -8.68
C ARG A 56 8.44 1.34 -9.59
N LEU A 57 7.17 1.05 -9.89
CA LEU A 57 6.42 1.78 -10.92
C LEU A 57 5.69 3.01 -10.39
N GLU A 58 5.37 3.04 -9.10
CA GLU A 58 4.51 4.06 -8.50
C GLU A 58 5.27 4.84 -7.40
N VAL A 59 5.88 4.13 -6.44
CA VAL A 59 6.57 4.79 -5.30
C VAL A 59 7.85 5.49 -5.75
N LEU A 60 8.71 4.77 -6.47
CA LEU A 60 10.00 5.26 -6.98
C LEU A 60 9.93 5.77 -8.43
N ARG A 61 8.76 6.26 -8.85
CA ARG A 61 8.55 6.80 -10.19
C ARG A 61 9.53 7.95 -10.46
N GLU A 62 10.21 7.93 -11.61
CA GLU A 62 11.36 8.78 -11.91
C GLU A 62 11.09 10.29 -11.78
N GLU A 63 9.86 10.75 -12.06
CA GLU A 63 9.54 12.18 -11.97
C GLU A 63 9.16 12.66 -10.56
N VAL A 64 9.32 11.81 -9.53
CA VAL A 64 8.90 12.16 -8.16
C VAL A 64 9.97 11.85 -7.13
N THR A 65 10.41 12.89 -6.43
CA THR A 65 11.26 12.75 -5.24
C THR A 65 10.38 12.56 -4.00
N ARG A 66 10.66 11.53 -3.21
CA ARG A 66 10.01 11.26 -1.92
C ARG A 66 10.96 11.62 -0.79
N GLU A 67 10.40 12.12 0.30
CA GLU A 67 11.19 12.34 1.52
C GLU A 67 11.44 10.98 2.20
N ASN A 68 12.58 10.83 2.88
CA ASN A 68 12.97 9.56 3.49
C ASN A 68 11.91 8.99 4.45
N TRP A 69 11.28 9.86 5.27
CA TRP A 69 10.23 9.43 6.17
C TRP A 69 8.99 8.88 5.45
N GLN A 70 8.71 9.34 4.22
CA GLN A 70 7.61 8.79 3.41
C GLN A 70 7.95 7.36 2.98
N LEU A 71 9.18 7.14 2.51
CA LEU A 71 9.64 5.82 2.09
C LEU A 71 9.64 4.83 3.25
N GLU A 72 10.17 5.22 4.40
CA GLU A 72 10.19 4.40 5.62
C GLU A 72 8.78 4.05 6.09
N GLN A 73 7.88 5.03 6.10
CA GLN A 73 6.49 4.82 6.52
C GLN A 73 5.73 3.93 5.54
N TRP A 74 5.89 4.14 4.23
CA TRP A 74 5.22 3.34 3.22
C TRP A 74 5.79 1.93 3.14
N GLU A 75 7.08 1.75 3.40
CA GLU A 75 7.70 0.42 3.48
C GLU A 75 7.09 -0.35 4.64
N SER A 76 7.00 0.29 5.81
CA SER A 76 6.36 -0.28 7.00
C SER A 76 4.90 -0.66 6.72
N ALA A 77 4.17 0.15 5.96
CA ALA A 77 2.78 -0.13 5.56
C ALA A 77 2.69 -1.38 4.67
N ILE A 78 3.56 -1.49 3.66
CA ILE A 78 3.60 -2.66 2.77
C ILE A 78 4.05 -3.91 3.53
N GLN A 79 5.01 -3.79 4.45
CA GLN A 79 5.43 -4.90 5.32
C GLN A 79 4.30 -5.36 6.24
N TRP A 80 3.51 -4.44 6.80
CA TRP A 80 2.35 -4.77 7.63
C TRP A 80 1.27 -5.55 6.85
N TYR A 81 1.15 -5.29 5.55
CA TYR A 81 0.18 -5.95 4.69
C TYR A 81 0.57 -7.38 4.26
N LEU A 82 1.88 -7.65 4.10
CA LEU A 82 2.42 -8.89 3.53
C LEU A 82 2.60 -10.00 4.56
#